data_AF-A0A962W9Q9-F1
#
_entry.id   AF-A0A962W9Q9-F1
#
_cell.length_a   1.000
_cell.length_b   1.000
_cell.length_c   1.000
_cell.angle_alpha   90.00
_cell.angle_beta   90.00
_cell.angle_gamma   90.00
#
_symmetry.space_group_name_H-M   'P 1'
#
loop_
_entity.id
_entity.type
_entity.pdbx_description
1 polymer ?
#
loop_
_entity_poly.entity_id
_entity_poly.type
_entity_poly.pdbx_seq_one_letter_code
_entity_poly.pdbx_strand_id
1 'polypeptide(L)'
;KTVSQETYELLAPEVAERKEFDKEEIIARMMLPMAIELARCLEEGIVGTAAEADLALLYGVGFPPFRGGIFRWMDTVGLAHIAELSKQYAHLGKAYELTEGMQARLAAGETYY
;
A
#
# COMPACT_ATOMS: atom_id res chain seq x y z
N LYS A 1 -14.65 11.01 -21.05
CA LYS A 1 -14.39 12.28 -20.31
C LYS A 1 -13.22 12.96 -21.00
N THR A 2 -13.37 14.19 -21.45
CA THR A 2 -12.27 15.05 -21.90
C THR A 2 -11.76 15.84 -20.69
N VAL A 3 -10.46 15.77 -20.43
CA VAL A 3 -9.81 16.56 -19.36
C VAL A 3 -9.66 17.99 -19.87
N SER A 4 -9.96 19.00 -19.03
CA SER A 4 -9.82 20.41 -19.44
C SER A 4 -8.34 20.78 -19.53
N GLN A 5 -8.00 21.63 -20.50
CA GLN A 5 -6.65 22.16 -20.66
C GLN A 5 -6.17 22.92 -19.41
N GLU A 6 -7.09 23.67 -18.78
CA GLU A 6 -6.89 24.35 -17.50
C GLU A 6 -6.39 23.42 -16.38
N THR A 7 -6.83 22.15 -16.35
CA THR A 7 -6.35 21.18 -15.36
C THR A 7 -4.85 20.89 -15.52
N TYR A 8 -4.37 20.79 -16.76
CA TYR A 8 -2.95 20.53 -17.02
C TYR A 8 -2.09 21.74 -16.69
N GLU A 9 -2.56 22.95 -17.01
CA GLU A 9 -1.88 24.21 -16.68
C GLU A 9 -1.73 24.39 -15.17
N LEU A 10 -2.76 24.03 -14.40
CA LEU A 10 -2.74 24.11 -12.94
C LEU A 10 -1.73 23.16 -12.31
N LEU A 11 -1.57 21.95 -12.85
CA LEU A 11 -0.66 20.92 -12.31
C LEU A 11 0.80 21.07 -12.79
N ALA A 12 1.03 21.74 -13.92
CA ALA A 12 2.34 21.88 -14.55
C ALA A 12 3.50 22.29 -13.61
N PRO A 13 3.35 23.22 -12.63
CA PRO A 13 4.46 23.58 -11.74
C PRO A 13 4.79 22.52 -10.68
N GLU A 14 3.86 21.61 -10.37
CA GLU A 14 3.98 20.63 -9.27
C GLU A 14 4.34 19.22 -9.75
N VAL A 15 4.42 19.01 -11.07
CA VAL A 15 4.69 17.69 -11.66
C VAL A 15 6.04 17.66 -12.36
N ALA A 16 6.71 16.51 -12.28
CA ALA A 16 7.88 16.24 -13.10
C ALA A 16 7.47 16.01 -14.57
N GLU A 17 8.47 15.74 -15.42
CA GLU A 17 8.22 15.31 -16.79
C GLU A 17 7.27 14.12 -16.83
N ARG A 18 6.37 14.14 -17.82
CA ARG A 18 5.38 13.09 -17.99
C ARG A 18 6.07 11.74 -18.19
N LYS A 19 5.83 10.82 -17.27
CA LYS A 19 6.21 9.42 -17.35
C LYS A 19 4.96 8.56 -17.50
N GLU A 20 5.02 7.61 -18.43
CA GLU A 20 4.01 6.55 -18.52
C GLU A 20 4.34 5.45 -17.51
N PHE A 21 3.30 4.95 -16.84
CA PHE A 21 3.41 3.90 -15.84
C PHE A 21 2.54 2.73 -16.27
N ASP A 22 3.04 1.50 -16.13
CA ASP A 22 2.20 0.33 -16.30
C ASP A 22 1.21 0.19 -15.13
N LYS A 23 0.20 -0.69 -15.29
CA LYS A 23 -0.89 -0.81 -14.32
C LYS A 23 -0.38 -1.36 -12.99
N GLU A 24 0.58 -2.26 -13.06
CA GLU A 24 1.19 -2.94 -11.93
C GLU A 24 2.01 -1.96 -11.09
N GLU A 25 2.78 -1.07 -11.72
CA GLU A 25 3.53 0.02 -11.07
C GLU A 25 2.58 0.99 -10.38
N ILE A 26 1.47 1.37 -11.03
CA ILE A 26 0.46 2.24 -10.40
C ILE A 26 -0.13 1.55 -9.17
N ILE A 27 -0.53 0.28 -9.27
CA ILE A 27 -1.10 -0.47 -8.14
C ILE A 27 -0.08 -0.58 -7.02
N ALA A 28 1.15 -1.00 -7.30
CA ALA A 28 2.18 -1.17 -6.28
C ALA A 28 2.49 0.14 -5.56
N ARG A 29 2.62 1.25 -6.31
CA ARG A 29 2.93 2.56 -5.73
C ARG A 29 1.81 3.14 -4.88
N MET A 30 0.55 2.74 -5.11
CA MET A 30 -0.59 3.17 -4.31
C MET A 30 -0.87 2.24 -3.12
N MET A 31 -0.73 0.93 -3.31
CA MET A 31 -1.11 -0.08 -2.32
C MET A 31 -0.03 -0.32 -1.27
N LEU A 32 1.25 -0.32 -1.67
CA LEU A 32 2.37 -0.59 -0.78
C LEU A 32 2.44 0.38 0.42
N PRO A 33 2.38 1.72 0.23
CA PRO A 33 2.41 2.63 1.38
C PRO A 33 1.19 2.49 2.29
N MET A 34 0.01 2.20 1.74
CA MET A 34 -1.19 1.91 2.55
C MET A 34 -1.01 0.65 3.41
N ALA A 35 -0.46 -0.42 2.82
CA ALA A 35 -0.22 -1.68 3.50
C ALA A 35 0.80 -1.55 4.64
N ILE A 36 1.91 -0.86 4.37
CA ILE A 36 2.96 -0.59 5.37
C ILE A 36 2.41 0.29 6.49
N GLU A 37 1.62 1.31 6.17
CA GLU A 37 1.05 2.19 7.19
C GLU A 37 0.07 1.44 8.10
N LEU A 38 -0.76 0.56 7.55
CA LEU A 38 -1.65 -0.26 8.38
C LEU A 38 -0.88 -1.27 9.23
N ALA A 39 0.21 -1.84 8.71
CA ALA A 39 1.11 -2.67 9.52
C ALA A 39 1.70 -1.88 10.69
N ARG A 40 2.13 -0.61 10.48
CA ARG A 40 2.55 0.28 11.57
C ARG A 40 1.44 0.51 12.59
N CYS A 41 0.22 0.83 12.13
CA CYS A 41 -0.92 1.02 13.04
C CYS A 41 -1.20 -0.21 13.91
N LEU A 42 -1.02 -1.42 13.36
CA LEU A 42 -1.16 -2.66 14.11
C LEU A 42 -0.01 -2.85 15.12
N GLU A 43 1.23 -2.58 14.71
CA GLU A 43 2.42 -2.70 15.57
C GLU A 43 2.44 -1.69 16.71
N GLU A 44 1.97 -0.46 16.46
CA GLU A 44 1.86 0.61 17.45
C GLU A 44 0.61 0.48 18.34
N GLY A 45 -0.25 -0.52 18.09
CA GLY A 45 -1.47 -0.75 18.87
C GLY A 45 -2.57 0.28 18.64
N ILE A 46 -2.55 1.02 17.52
CA ILE A 46 -3.63 1.91 17.10
C ILE A 46 -4.89 1.13 16.73
N VAL A 47 -4.71 -0.07 16.19
CA VAL A 47 -5.76 -1.06 15.93
C VAL A 47 -5.45 -2.35 16.69
N GLY A 48 -6.47 -3.04 17.21
CA GLY A 48 -6.26 -4.20 18.08
C GLY A 48 -5.89 -5.46 17.32
N THR A 49 -6.48 -5.69 16.15
CA THR A 49 -6.22 -6.87 15.32
C THR A 49 -6.22 -6.57 13.83
N ALA A 50 -5.59 -7.44 13.03
CA ALA A 50 -5.64 -7.37 11.56
C ALA A 50 -7.09 -7.42 11.03
N ALA A 51 -7.96 -8.21 11.67
CA ALA A 51 -9.38 -8.29 11.31
C ALA A 51 -10.13 -6.98 11.53
N GLU A 52 -9.89 -6.30 12.66
CA GLU A 52 -10.48 -4.97 12.94
C GLU A 52 -10.03 -3.93 11.93
N ALA A 53 -8.74 -3.92 11.59
CA ALA A 53 -8.17 -3.00 10.63
C ALA A 53 -8.72 -3.21 9.21
N ASP A 54 -8.85 -4.46 8.77
CA ASP A 54 -9.45 -4.79 7.48
C ASP A 54 -10.92 -4.38 7.42
N LEU A 55 -11.68 -4.61 8.49
CA LEU A 55 -13.08 -4.18 8.58
C LEU A 55 -13.19 -2.65 8.53
N ALA A 56 -12.30 -1.93 9.21
CA ALA A 56 -12.25 -0.48 9.19
C ALA A 56 -11.95 0.08 7.79
N LEU A 57 -11.07 -0.58 7.02
CA LEU A 57 -10.80 -0.20 5.64
C LEU A 57 -11.99 -0.45 4.70
N LEU A 58 -12.65 -1.60 4.86
CA LEU A 58 -13.85 -1.93 4.09
C LEU A 58 -14.97 -0.91 4.32
N TYR A 59 -15.26 -0.56 5.57
CA TYR A 59 -16.38 0.31 5.92
C TYR A 59 -16.04 1.80 5.98
N GLY A 60 -14.76 2.17 6.11
CA GLY A 60 -14.32 3.55 6.16
C GLY A 60 -13.93 4.08 4.77
N VAL A 61 -12.89 3.51 4.18
CA VAL A 61 -12.30 3.99 2.91
C VAL A 61 -12.99 3.36 1.70
N GLY A 62 -13.81 2.33 1.90
CA GLY A 62 -14.47 1.60 0.81
C GLY A 62 -13.51 0.65 0.09
N PHE A 63 -12.61 0.00 0.84
CA PHE A 63 -11.66 -0.95 0.27
C PHE A 63 -12.40 -2.07 -0.48
N PRO A 64 -11.87 -2.60 -1.61
CA PRO A 64 -12.59 -3.57 -2.43
C PRO A 64 -12.98 -4.84 -1.65
N PRO A 65 -14.29 -5.16 -1.50
CA PRO A 65 -14.73 -6.29 -0.67
C PRO A 65 -14.20 -7.65 -1.13
N PHE A 66 -14.03 -7.84 -2.44
CA PHE A 66 -13.47 -9.07 -3.02
C PHE A 66 -11.97 -9.25 -2.74
N ARG A 67 -11.29 -8.25 -2.17
CA ARG A 67 -9.91 -8.35 -1.66
C ARG A 67 -9.87 -8.59 -0.14
N GLY A 68 -11.02 -8.58 0.54
CA GLY A 68 -11.17 -8.83 1.97
C GLY A 68 -10.74 -7.65 2.86
N GLY A 69 -9.60 -7.05 2.58
CA GLY A 69 -8.99 -5.98 3.37
C GLY A 69 -7.50 -5.88 3.01
N ILE A 70 -6.76 -4.96 3.62
CA ILE A 70 -5.35 -4.78 3.29
C ILE A 70 -4.49 -5.94 3.81
N PHE A 71 -4.75 -6.45 5.02
CA PHE A 71 -4.02 -7.57 5.58
C PHE A 71 -4.36 -8.86 4.83
N ARG A 72 -5.64 -9.08 4.51
CA ARG A 72 -6.05 -10.22 3.69
C ARG A 72 -5.45 -10.15 2.28
N TRP A 73 -5.39 -8.95 1.70
CA TRP A 73 -4.72 -8.71 0.42
C TRP A 73 -3.22 -9.02 0.52
N MET A 74 -2.54 -8.60 1.60
CA MET A 74 -1.12 -8.90 1.81
C MET A 74 -0.84 -10.39 1.89
N ASP A 75 -1.66 -11.14 2.61
CA ASP A 75 -1.52 -12.61 2.68
C ASP A 75 -1.81 -13.29 1.35
N THR A 76 -2.73 -12.73 0.54
CA THR A 76 -3.05 -13.25 -0.80
C THR A 76 -1.93 -13.01 -1.80
N VAL A 77 -1.31 -11.83 -1.75
CA VAL A 77 -0.18 -11.46 -2.62
C VAL A 77 1.13 -12.12 -2.15
N GLY A 78 1.26 -12.31 -0.84
CA GLY A 78 2.42 -12.90 -0.18
C GLY A 78 3.42 -11.84 0.28
N LEU A 79 3.81 -11.92 1.56
CA LEU A 79 4.71 -10.96 2.20
C LEU A 79 6.10 -10.93 1.54
N ALA A 80 6.55 -12.06 0.97
CA ALA A 80 7.79 -12.11 0.19
C ALA A 80 7.73 -11.25 -1.08
N HIS A 81 6.61 -11.26 -1.80
CA HIS A 81 6.43 -10.41 -2.97
C HIS A 81 6.36 -8.92 -2.57
N ILE A 82 5.67 -8.62 -1.47
CA ILE A 82 5.62 -7.26 -0.91
C ILE A 82 7.02 -6.76 -0.54
N ALA A 83 7.87 -7.63 0.01
CA ALA A 83 9.24 -7.27 0.33
C ALA A 83 10.07 -6.93 -0.91
N GLU A 84 9.89 -7.65 -2.02
CA GLU A 84 10.54 -7.32 -3.29
C GLU A 84 10.03 -5.99 -3.87
N LEU A 85 8.72 -5.74 -3.82
CA LEU A 85 8.16 -4.44 -4.20
C LEU A 85 8.67 -3.30 -3.30
N SER A 86 8.79 -3.54 -2.00
CA SER A 86 9.34 -2.60 -1.04
C SER A 86 10.77 -2.20 -1.40
N LYS A 87 11.64 -3.18 -1.70
CA LYS A 87 13.01 -2.90 -2.18
C LYS A 87 13.01 -2.13 -3.49
N GLN A 88 12.17 -2.52 -4.45
CA GLN A 88 12.08 -1.87 -5.76
C GLN A 88 11.68 -0.39 -5.64
N TYR A 89 10.74 -0.08 -4.76
CA TYR A 89 10.17 1.27 -4.60
C TYR A 89 10.72 2.06 -3.41
N ALA A 90 11.72 1.55 -2.68
CA ALA A 90 12.33 2.24 -1.53
C ALA A 90 12.84 3.66 -1.85
N HIS A 91 13.26 3.90 -3.10
CA HIS A 91 13.70 5.21 -3.57
C HIS A 91 12.60 6.29 -3.55
N LEU A 92 11.32 5.91 -3.43
CA LEU A 92 10.19 6.83 -3.29
C LEU A 92 9.99 7.35 -1.85
N GLY A 93 10.72 6.79 -0.88
CA GLY A 93 10.78 7.26 0.50
C GLY A 93 10.33 6.23 1.54
N LYS A 94 10.40 6.63 2.82
CA LYS A 94 10.18 5.75 3.98
C LYS A 94 8.81 5.08 4.05
N ALA A 95 7.81 5.64 3.38
CA ALA A 95 6.48 5.02 3.30
C ALA A 95 6.50 3.67 2.56
N TYR A 96 7.55 3.39 1.79
CA TYR A 96 7.72 2.16 1.00
C TYR A 96 8.63 1.14 1.68
N GLU A 97 9.20 1.45 2.85
CA GLU A 97 10.08 0.56 3.60
C GLU A 97 9.28 -0.29 4.59
N LEU A 98 9.52 -1.61 4.59
CA LEU A 98 8.88 -2.53 5.53
C LEU A 98 9.19 -2.15 6.97
N THR A 99 8.17 -2.28 7.83
CA THR A 99 8.33 -2.17 9.28
C THR A 99 9.17 -3.31 9.86
N GLU A 100 9.63 -3.14 11.09
CA GLU A 100 10.35 -4.21 11.80
C GLU A 100 9.46 -5.44 12.01
N GLY A 101 8.17 -5.24 12.35
CA GLY A 101 7.22 -6.36 12.51
C GLY A 101 6.94 -7.10 11.20
N MET A 102 6.84 -6.40 10.07
CA MET A 102 6.75 -7.03 8.74
C MET A 102 7.98 -7.86 8.42
N GLN A 103 9.18 -7.36 8.70
CA GLN A 103 10.42 -8.09 8.46
C GLN A 103 10.54 -9.33 9.34
N ALA A 104 10.16 -9.23 10.62
CA ALA A 104 10.13 -10.36 11.54
C ALA A 104 9.15 -11.45 11.08
N ARG A 105 7.92 -11.07 10.70
CA ARG A 105 6.91 -11.99 10.15
C ARG A 105 7.39 -12.67 8.87
N LEU A 106 8.03 -11.92 7.97
CA LEU A 106 8.62 -12.47 6.75
C LEU A 106 9.70 -13.50 7.06
N ALA A 107 10.60 -13.20 8.00
CA ALA A 107 11.65 -14.12 8.43
C ALA A 107 11.10 -15.40 9.09
N ALA A 108 9.98 -15.28 9.81
CA ALA A 108 9.29 -16.40 10.44
C ALA A 108 8.39 -17.20 9.46
N GLY A 109 8.14 -16.69 8.26
CA GLY A 109 7.20 -17.30 7.31
C GLY A 109 5.73 -17.18 7.74
N GLU A 110 5.41 -16.15 8.53
CA GLU A 110 4.09 -15.92 9.09
C GLU A 110 3.22 -15.00 8.21
N THR A 111 1.91 -15.19 8.32
CA THR A 111 0.84 -14.38 7.70
C THR A 111 0.10 -13.56 8.77
N TYR A 112 -0.65 -12.55 8.34
CA TYR A 112 -1.46 -11.74 9.27
C TYR A 112 -2.71 -12.46 9.75
N TYR A 113 -3.22 -13.40 8.95
CA TYR A 113 -4.31 -14.32 9.28
C TYR A 113 -3.85 -15.76 9.47
#